data_AF-A0A7S2Q477-F1
#
_entry.id   AF-A0A7S2Q477-F1
#
_cell.length_a   1.000
_cell.length_b   1.000
_cell.length_c   1.000
_cell.angle_alpha   90.00
_cell.angle_beta   90.00
_cell.angle_gamma   90.00
#
_symmetry.space_group_name_H-M   'P 1'
#
loop_
_entity.id
_entity.type
_entity.pdbx_description
1 polymer ?
#
loop_
_entity_poly.entity_id
_entity_poly.type
_entity_poly.pdbx_seq_one_letter_code
_entity_poly.pdbx_strand_id
1 'polypeptide(L)'
;MAADPAAGMLVAGMIAMTGAEIMGESVKQLTDAVTDEDLVRDVEMIASADADIRNVTRVRARQVGSSALVDVEVTAPPDFSASAMRAIEERVRVRILSDVSGVLDVEVRATGDNVVFCPLLSAIEDSDVDHQMSATEVEYAAREILEADSDVKSVEGVTVHYQDTVLIRVDANICVSSNATVSEANSVAARLRKNLLDSDSNIDSANIFLDLNTPIIQQKKVLSP
;
A
#
# COMPACT_ATOMS: atom_id res chain seq x y z
N MET A 1 48.79 52.59 -26.80
CA MET A 1 47.35 52.88 -26.64
C MET A 1 46.48 51.69 -27.06
N ALA A 2 46.86 50.44 -26.74
CA ALA A 2 46.11 49.24 -27.13
C ALA A 2 45.87 48.28 -25.95
N ALA A 3 46.29 48.63 -24.73
CA ALA A 3 46.08 47.82 -23.54
C ALA A 3 44.62 47.92 -23.05
N ASP A 4 44.00 49.09 -23.17
CA ASP A 4 42.64 49.33 -22.65
C ASP A 4 41.56 48.49 -23.37
N PRO A 5 41.57 48.35 -24.72
CA PRO A 5 40.63 47.48 -25.41
C PRO A 5 40.84 45.99 -25.12
N ALA A 6 42.10 45.56 -24.96
CA ALA A 6 42.43 44.17 -24.66
C ALA A 6 41.96 43.76 -23.25
N ALA A 7 42.14 44.65 -22.26
CA ALA A 7 41.62 44.44 -20.91
C ALA A 7 40.08 44.36 -20.89
N GLY A 8 39.41 45.22 -21.67
CA GLY A 8 37.95 45.20 -21.80
C GLY A 8 37.42 43.91 -22.41
N MET A 9 38.08 43.37 -23.44
CA MET A 9 37.72 42.07 -24.02
C MET A 9 37.88 40.92 -23.01
N LEU A 10 38.92 40.97 -22.17
CA LEU A 10 39.16 39.94 -21.16
C LEU A 10 38.05 39.94 -20.09
N VAL A 11 37.70 41.13 -19.57
CA VAL A 11 36.61 41.29 -18.58
C VAL A 11 35.27 40.87 -19.17
N ALA A 12 34.97 41.25 -20.42
CA ALA A 12 33.76 40.83 -21.11
C ALA A 12 33.67 39.31 -21.23
N GLY A 13 34.79 38.64 -21.54
CA GLY A 13 34.86 37.18 -21.57
C GLY A 13 34.57 36.54 -20.21
N MET A 14 35.13 37.08 -19.12
CA MET A 14 34.86 36.60 -17.77
C MET A 14 33.38 36.76 -17.38
N ILE A 15 32.79 37.93 -17.67
CA ILE A 15 31.36 38.18 -17.39
C ILE A 15 30.48 37.24 -18.20
N ALA A 16 30.78 37.04 -19.49
CA ALA A 16 30.03 36.13 -20.34
C ALA A 16 30.12 34.67 -19.87
N MET A 17 31.29 34.23 -19.41
CA MET A 17 31.49 32.89 -18.86
C MET A 17 30.66 32.68 -17.59
N THR A 18 30.75 33.60 -16.63
CA THR A 18 29.95 33.54 -15.40
C THR A 18 28.45 33.64 -15.70
N GLY A 19 28.06 34.46 -16.68
CA GLY A 19 26.67 34.54 -17.15
C GLY A 19 26.16 33.22 -17.72
N ALA A 20 27.00 32.50 -18.49
CA ALA A 20 26.66 31.20 -19.05
C ALA A 20 26.55 30.11 -17.95
N GLU A 21 27.42 30.13 -16.95
CA GLU A 21 27.35 29.23 -15.79
C GLU A 21 26.04 29.44 -15.00
N ILE A 22 25.72 30.68 -14.64
CA ILE A 22 24.48 31.02 -13.90
C ILE A 22 23.24 30.67 -14.74
N MET A 23 23.26 30.95 -16.04
CA MET A 23 22.16 30.62 -16.95
C MET A 23 21.95 29.10 -17.03
N GLY A 24 23.04 28.32 -17.10
CA GLY A 24 23.00 26.86 -17.08
C GLY A 24 22.40 26.32 -15.78
N GLU A 25 22.85 26.81 -14.63
CA GLU A 25 22.29 26.42 -13.32
C GLU A 25 20.80 26.78 -13.21
N SER A 26 20.41 27.97 -13.66
CA SER A 26 19.03 28.44 -13.62
C SER A 26 18.12 27.58 -14.50
N VAL A 27 18.56 27.23 -15.71
CA VAL A 27 17.82 26.31 -16.59
C VAL A 27 17.73 24.92 -15.97
N LYS A 28 18.81 24.42 -15.36
CA LYS A 28 18.84 23.11 -14.70
C LYS A 28 17.83 23.04 -13.54
N GLN A 29 17.74 24.10 -12.74
CA GLN A 29 16.75 24.24 -11.66
C GLN A 29 15.31 24.35 -12.20
N LEU A 30 15.11 25.03 -13.33
CA LEU A 30 13.78 25.19 -13.93
C LEU A 30 13.24 23.93 -14.63
N THR A 31 14.12 23.01 -15.05
CA THR A 31 13.71 21.84 -15.86
C THR A 31 13.48 20.59 -15.00
N ASP A 32 13.39 20.70 -13.67
CA ASP A 32 13.36 19.56 -12.73
C ASP A 32 14.53 18.54 -12.93
N ALA A 33 15.56 18.93 -13.69
CA ALA A 33 16.60 18.04 -14.19
C ALA A 33 17.75 17.83 -13.18
N VAL A 34 17.73 18.55 -12.05
CA VAL A 34 18.56 18.22 -10.88
C VAL A 34 17.75 17.29 -9.99
N THR A 35 17.66 16.04 -10.37
CA THR A 35 17.56 15.02 -9.33
C THR A 35 18.94 14.99 -8.69
N ASP A 36 19.06 15.39 -7.43
CA ASP A 36 20.26 15.14 -6.64
C ASP A 36 20.35 13.61 -6.49
N GLU A 37 21.10 12.98 -7.40
CA GLU A 37 21.26 11.53 -7.46
C GLU A 37 21.82 10.98 -6.14
N ASP A 38 22.62 11.78 -5.43
CA ASP A 38 23.16 11.44 -4.13
C ASP A 38 22.04 11.48 -3.07
N LEU A 39 21.19 12.51 -3.07
CA LEU A 39 20.01 12.58 -2.19
C LEU A 39 19.06 11.40 -2.44
N VAL A 40 18.78 11.06 -3.69
CA VAL A 40 17.91 9.91 -4.03
C VAL A 40 18.50 8.60 -3.52
N ARG A 41 19.81 8.41 -3.68
CA ARG A 41 20.52 7.22 -3.18
C ARG A 41 20.49 7.13 -1.66
N ASP A 42 20.69 8.24 -0.96
CA ASP A 42 20.65 8.29 0.50
C ASP A 42 19.25 7.93 1.01
N VAL A 43 18.20 8.50 0.39
CA VAL A 43 16.81 8.16 0.70
C VAL A 43 16.54 6.67 0.46
N GLU A 44 16.96 6.13 -0.70
CA GLU A 44 16.77 4.72 -1.05
C GLU A 44 17.46 3.79 -0.05
N MET A 45 18.67 4.14 0.39
CA MET A 45 19.42 3.39 1.40
C MET A 45 18.70 3.38 2.76
N ILE A 46 18.19 4.53 3.20
CA ILE A 46 17.50 4.67 4.49
C ILE A 46 16.17 3.93 4.47
N ALA A 47 15.40 4.05 3.38
CA ALA A 47 14.14 3.35 3.22
C ALA A 47 14.35 1.82 3.16
N SER A 48 15.36 1.35 2.43
CA SER A 48 15.69 -0.08 2.33
C SER A 48 16.24 -0.68 3.63
N ALA A 49 16.66 0.14 4.58
CA ALA A 49 17.18 -0.31 5.88
C ALA A 49 16.07 -0.64 6.90
N ASP A 50 14.80 -0.38 6.61
CA ASP A 50 13.70 -0.80 7.48
C ASP A 50 13.40 -2.29 7.29
N ALA A 51 13.23 -3.01 8.40
CA ALA A 51 13.01 -4.47 8.38
C ALA A 51 11.65 -4.87 7.79
N ASP A 52 10.66 -3.97 7.83
CA ASP A 52 9.30 -4.24 7.32
C ASP A 52 9.17 -3.91 5.82
N ILE A 53 10.21 -3.34 5.21
CA ILE A 53 10.28 -3.02 3.78
C ILE A 53 10.96 -4.17 3.03
N ARG A 54 10.32 -4.65 1.96
CA ARG A 54 10.92 -5.63 1.04
C ARG A 54 11.73 -4.96 -0.06
N ASN A 55 11.20 -3.89 -0.63
CA ASN A 55 11.83 -3.20 -1.74
C ASN A 55 11.41 -1.72 -1.79
N VAL A 56 12.29 -0.87 -2.31
CA VAL A 56 11.96 0.51 -2.68
C VAL A 56 11.66 0.50 -4.18
N THR A 57 10.42 0.79 -4.54
CA THR A 57 9.95 0.70 -5.93
C THR A 57 10.25 1.97 -6.70
N ARG A 58 10.13 3.13 -6.04
CA ARG A 58 10.35 4.42 -6.67
C ARG A 58 10.77 5.45 -5.64
N VAL A 59 11.78 6.25 -6.00
CA VAL A 59 12.13 7.47 -5.28
C VAL A 59 12.12 8.62 -6.27
N ARG A 60 11.45 9.71 -5.93
CA ARG A 60 11.42 10.93 -6.73
C ARG A 60 11.72 12.13 -5.85
N ALA A 61 12.73 12.90 -6.20
CA ALA A 61 13.01 14.17 -5.55
C ALA A 61 12.57 15.33 -6.47
N ARG A 62 12.00 16.37 -5.87
CA ARG A 62 11.61 17.62 -6.53
C ARG A 62 12.25 18.79 -5.79
N GLN A 63 13.12 19.53 -6.47
CA GLN A 63 13.88 20.61 -5.85
C GLN A 63 12.99 21.84 -5.60
N VAL A 64 13.04 22.38 -4.39
CA VAL A 64 12.33 23.59 -3.95
C VAL A 64 13.33 24.51 -3.25
N GLY A 65 13.88 25.46 -4.01
CA GLY A 65 14.93 26.36 -3.52
C GLY A 65 16.21 25.60 -3.18
N SER A 66 16.61 25.64 -1.91
CA SER A 66 17.81 24.93 -1.41
C SER A 66 17.51 23.55 -0.80
N SER A 67 16.24 23.13 -0.80
CA SER A 67 15.79 21.84 -0.27
C SER A 67 15.05 21.05 -1.35
N ALA A 68 14.67 19.81 -1.04
CA ALA A 68 13.87 18.97 -1.93
C ALA A 68 12.66 18.37 -1.20
N LEU A 69 11.55 18.23 -1.93
CA LEU A 69 10.41 17.38 -1.55
C LEU A 69 10.64 16.00 -2.14
N VAL A 70 10.43 14.94 -1.36
CA VAL A 70 10.71 13.57 -1.79
C VAL A 70 9.45 12.73 -1.74
N ASP A 71 9.18 11.99 -2.81
CA ASP A 71 8.14 10.97 -2.86
C ASP A 71 8.83 9.60 -2.89
N VAL A 72 8.44 8.70 -1.97
CA VAL A 72 8.98 7.35 -1.85
C VAL A 72 7.85 6.34 -1.92
N GLU A 73 7.97 5.37 -2.82
CA GLU A 73 7.10 4.20 -2.89
C GLU A 73 7.87 2.97 -2.44
N VAL A 74 7.37 2.30 -1.42
CA VAL A 74 7.97 1.10 -0.85
C VAL A 74 6.99 -0.06 -0.89
N THR A 75 7.53 -1.26 -0.97
CA THR A 75 6.75 -2.48 -0.99
C THR A 75 6.96 -3.24 0.31
N ALA A 76 5.85 -3.60 0.96
CA ALA A 76 5.80 -4.33 2.21
C ALA A 76 5.09 -5.69 2.02
N PRO A 77 5.25 -6.64 2.95
CA PRO A 77 4.46 -7.87 2.99
C PRO A 77 2.94 -7.59 2.87
N PRO A 78 2.20 -8.38 2.07
CA PRO A 78 0.78 -8.15 1.80
C PRO A 78 -0.14 -8.40 3.01
N ASP A 79 0.37 -9.05 4.06
CA ASP A 79 -0.41 -9.45 5.24
C ASP A 79 -0.52 -8.32 6.29
N PHE A 80 0.08 -7.15 6.02
CA PHE A 80 -0.03 -6.01 6.92
C PHE A 80 -1.38 -5.30 6.80
N SER A 81 -1.94 -4.93 7.94
CA SER A 81 -3.13 -4.07 7.98
C SER A 81 -2.81 -2.67 7.47
N ALA A 82 -3.85 -1.93 7.04
CA ALA A 82 -3.70 -0.54 6.63
C ALA A 82 -3.07 0.35 7.73
N SER A 83 -3.36 0.07 9.01
CA SER A 83 -2.77 0.78 10.14
C SER A 83 -1.29 0.44 10.33
N ALA A 84 -0.90 -0.82 10.13
CA ALA A 84 0.50 -1.24 10.19
C ALA A 84 1.31 -0.61 9.05
N MET A 85 0.76 -0.60 7.82
CA MET A 85 1.36 0.07 6.66
C MET A 85 1.59 1.55 6.93
N ARG A 86 0.58 2.27 7.46
CA ARG A 86 0.73 3.68 7.82
C ARG A 86 1.79 3.92 8.89
N ALA A 87 1.96 3.00 9.83
CA ALA A 87 3.02 3.09 10.83
C ALA A 87 4.42 2.89 10.23
N ILE A 88 4.55 2.02 9.22
CA ILE A 88 5.79 1.84 8.47
C ILE A 88 6.11 3.10 7.66
N GLU A 89 5.13 3.63 6.92
CA GLU A 89 5.26 4.89 6.15
C GLU A 89 5.79 6.03 7.04
N GLU A 90 5.15 6.26 8.18
CA GLU A 90 5.53 7.35 9.09
C GLU A 90 6.92 7.13 9.70
N ARG A 91 7.26 5.89 10.05
CA ARG A 91 8.57 5.56 10.60
C ARG A 91 9.70 5.83 9.60
N VAL A 92 9.49 5.46 8.34
CA VAL A 92 10.43 5.69 7.24
C VAL A 92 10.52 7.19 6.95
N ARG A 93 9.39 7.89 6.90
CA ARG A 93 9.32 9.34 6.72
C ARG A 93 10.16 10.07 7.76
N VAL A 94 9.97 9.76 9.03
CA VAL A 94 10.72 10.37 10.15
C VAL A 94 12.22 10.08 10.03
N ARG A 95 12.61 8.86 9.65
CA ARG A 95 14.04 8.49 9.49
C ARG A 95 14.69 9.24 8.32
N ILE A 96 14.01 9.36 7.19
CA ILE A 96 14.54 10.12 6.06
C ILE A 96 14.72 11.60 6.44
N LEU A 97 13.73 12.18 7.13
CA LEU A 97 13.82 13.57 7.58
C LEU A 97 14.91 13.82 8.63
N SER A 98 15.27 12.82 9.42
CA SER A 98 16.35 12.96 10.42
C SER A 98 17.75 12.76 9.83
N ASP A 99 17.89 11.85 8.86
CA ASP A 99 19.19 11.34 8.44
C ASP A 99 19.65 11.93 7.09
N VAL A 100 18.73 12.43 6.26
CA VAL A 100 19.05 13.06 4.96
C VAL A 100 18.96 14.59 5.06
N SER A 101 20.11 15.26 4.94
CA SER A 101 20.15 16.72 4.86
C SER A 101 19.61 17.22 3.51
N GLY A 102 18.96 18.38 3.52
CA GLY A 102 18.43 18.99 2.28
C GLY A 102 17.04 18.52 1.90
N VAL A 103 16.42 17.61 2.66
CA VAL A 103 15.03 17.22 2.50
C VAL A 103 14.12 18.14 3.31
N LEU A 104 13.12 18.73 2.66
CA LEU A 104 12.12 19.60 3.29
C LEU A 104 10.95 18.79 3.86
N ASP A 105 10.42 17.86 3.06
CA ASP A 105 9.36 16.94 3.45
C ASP A 105 9.42 15.67 2.58
N VAL A 106 8.80 14.61 3.09
CA VAL A 106 8.75 13.30 2.43
C VAL A 106 7.34 12.75 2.45
N GLU A 107 6.82 12.34 1.30
CA GLU A 107 5.62 11.49 1.20
C GLU A 107 6.07 10.04 1.00
N VAL A 108 5.71 9.15 1.92
CA VAL A 108 6.00 7.71 1.82
C VAL A 108 4.70 6.96 1.59
N ARG A 109 4.68 6.10 0.58
CA ARG A 109 3.56 5.21 0.28
C ARG A 109 4.02 3.76 0.34
N ALA A 110 3.44 2.99 1.24
CA ALA A 110 3.63 1.56 1.33
C ALA A 110 2.54 0.84 0.52
N THR A 111 2.96 -0.10 -0.31
CA THR A 111 2.06 -1.00 -1.06
C THR A 111 2.39 -2.46 -0.74
N GLY A 112 1.40 -3.33 -0.86
CA GLY A 112 1.65 -4.77 -0.77
C GLY A 112 2.45 -5.27 -1.97
N ASP A 113 3.29 -6.29 -1.76
CA ASP A 113 4.11 -6.94 -2.80
C ASP A 113 3.29 -7.61 -3.92
N ASN A 114 2.04 -7.93 -3.62
CA ASN A 114 1.10 -8.31 -4.66
C ASN A 114 0.59 -7.03 -5.31
N VAL A 115 0.93 -6.81 -6.58
CA VAL A 115 0.33 -5.75 -7.39
C VAL A 115 -1.17 -6.03 -7.47
N VAL A 116 -1.93 -5.46 -6.54
CA VAL A 116 -3.39 -5.43 -6.62
C VAL A 116 -3.70 -4.53 -7.80
N PHE A 117 -3.81 -5.12 -8.98
CA PHE A 117 -4.42 -4.44 -10.11
C PHE A 117 -5.87 -4.27 -9.74
N CYS A 118 -6.25 -3.03 -9.41
CA CYS A 118 -7.65 -2.69 -9.23
C CYS A 118 -8.39 -3.13 -10.50
N PRO A 119 -9.43 -3.97 -10.38
CA PRO A 119 -10.24 -4.39 -11.51
C PRO A 119 -10.70 -3.24 -12.42
N LEU A 120 -10.94 -2.06 -11.84
CA LEU A 120 -11.32 -0.82 -12.53
C LEU A 120 -10.19 -0.16 -13.34
N LEU A 121 -8.93 -0.42 -13.01
CA LEU A 121 -7.75 0.14 -13.70
C LEU A 121 -7.34 -0.72 -14.92
N SER A 122 -7.69 -2.01 -14.91
CA SER A 122 -7.43 -2.96 -15.99
C SER A 122 -8.68 -3.34 -16.79
N ALA A 123 -9.84 -2.72 -16.47
CA ALA A 123 -11.01 -2.68 -17.34
C ALA A 123 -10.67 -1.82 -18.58
N ILE A 124 -9.82 -2.37 -19.43
CA ILE A 124 -9.63 -1.93 -20.81
C ILE A 124 -11.03 -1.95 -21.42
N GLU A 125 -11.37 -0.80 -21.99
CA GLU A 125 -12.48 -0.55 -22.90
C GLU A 125 -13.06 -1.86 -23.45
N ASP A 126 -14.34 -2.16 -23.12
CA ASP A 126 -15.23 -3.14 -23.79
C ASP A 126 -15.65 -4.44 -23.04
N SER A 127 -15.59 -4.53 -21.70
CA SER A 127 -16.36 -5.57 -20.98
C SER A 127 -16.78 -5.15 -19.55
N ASP A 128 -18.08 -4.94 -19.36
CA ASP A 128 -18.84 -5.12 -18.10
C ASP A 128 -18.30 -4.48 -16.81
N VAL A 129 -18.32 -3.15 -16.74
CA VAL A 129 -18.26 -2.40 -15.47
C VAL A 129 -19.42 -2.78 -14.53
N ASP A 130 -20.51 -3.35 -15.07
CA ASP A 130 -21.70 -3.80 -14.32
C ASP A 130 -21.54 -5.12 -13.56
N HIS A 131 -20.41 -5.84 -13.68
CA HIS A 131 -20.19 -7.12 -13.01
C HIS A 131 -19.16 -7.09 -11.86
N GLN A 132 -18.67 -5.91 -11.46
CA GLN A 132 -17.80 -5.81 -10.29
C GLN A 132 -18.61 -5.69 -9.00
N MET A 133 -18.77 -6.82 -8.33
CA MET A 133 -19.35 -6.86 -6.98
C MET A 133 -18.48 -6.02 -6.02
N SER A 134 -19.13 -5.10 -5.33
CA SER A 134 -18.52 -4.34 -4.25
C SER A 134 -18.06 -5.27 -3.13
N ALA A 135 -17.07 -4.83 -2.35
CA ALA A 135 -16.55 -5.63 -1.22
C ALA A 135 -17.68 -6.03 -0.27
N THR A 136 -18.64 -5.12 -0.05
CA THR A 136 -19.83 -5.34 0.78
C THR A 136 -20.76 -6.41 0.22
N GLU A 137 -20.99 -6.44 -1.09
CA GLU A 137 -21.85 -7.45 -1.73
C GLU A 137 -21.21 -8.84 -1.66
N VAL A 138 -19.89 -8.93 -1.89
CA VAL A 138 -19.15 -10.18 -1.76
C VAL A 138 -19.16 -10.66 -0.31
N GLU A 139 -18.94 -9.75 0.64
CA GLU A 139 -18.99 -10.06 2.06
C GLU A 139 -20.37 -10.56 2.49
N TYR A 140 -21.44 -9.92 2.00
CA TYR A 140 -22.81 -10.32 2.28
C TYR A 140 -23.13 -11.71 1.70
N ALA A 141 -22.80 -11.94 0.42
CA ALA A 141 -23.01 -13.22 -0.23
C ALA A 141 -22.24 -14.35 0.48
N ALA A 142 -20.95 -14.12 0.79
CA ALA A 142 -20.14 -15.09 1.52
C ALA A 142 -20.71 -15.36 2.92
N ARG A 143 -21.16 -14.33 3.64
CA ARG A 143 -21.81 -14.49 4.95
C ARG A 143 -23.08 -15.31 4.85
N GLU A 144 -23.94 -15.06 3.87
CA GLU A 144 -25.19 -15.81 3.68
C GLU A 144 -24.94 -17.30 3.44
N ILE A 145 -23.93 -17.64 2.62
CA ILE A 145 -23.53 -19.02 2.36
C ILE A 145 -22.99 -19.70 3.64
N LEU A 146 -22.22 -18.96 4.45
CA LEU A 146 -21.66 -19.48 5.70
C LEU A 146 -22.73 -19.69 6.78
N GLU A 147 -23.68 -18.78 6.91
CA GLU A 147 -24.79 -18.87 7.88
C GLU A 147 -25.85 -19.91 7.51
N ALA A 148 -25.91 -20.30 6.23
CA ALA A 148 -26.82 -21.35 5.77
C ALA A 148 -26.44 -22.76 6.26
N ASP A 149 -25.18 -22.99 6.68
CA ASP A 149 -24.74 -24.29 7.20
C ASP A 149 -25.10 -24.44 8.69
N SER A 150 -25.73 -25.56 9.03
CA SER A 150 -26.22 -25.84 10.38
C SER A 150 -25.13 -25.98 11.45
N ASP A 151 -23.88 -26.26 11.05
CA ASP A 151 -22.76 -26.41 11.98
C ASP A 151 -22.15 -25.05 12.39
N VAL A 152 -22.48 -23.98 11.67
CA VAL A 152 -22.02 -22.61 11.93
C VAL A 152 -22.96 -21.94 12.93
N LYS A 153 -22.41 -21.51 14.07
CA LYS A 153 -23.17 -20.80 15.11
C LYS A 153 -23.28 -19.31 14.81
N SER A 154 -22.18 -18.71 14.36
CA SER A 154 -22.11 -17.30 13.98
C SER A 154 -20.88 -17.03 13.12
N VAL A 155 -21.00 -16.08 12.19
CA VAL A 155 -19.87 -15.55 11.41
C VAL A 155 -19.39 -14.26 12.09
N GLU A 156 -18.18 -14.26 12.63
CA GLU A 156 -17.64 -13.09 13.36
C GLU A 156 -17.19 -11.98 12.40
N GLY A 157 -16.66 -12.37 11.25
CA GLY A 157 -16.18 -11.43 10.25
C GLY A 157 -15.82 -12.12 8.96
N VAL A 158 -15.97 -11.39 7.86
CA VAL A 158 -15.55 -11.81 6.53
C VAL A 158 -14.72 -10.66 5.96
N THR A 159 -13.48 -10.97 5.57
CA THR A 159 -12.57 -10.01 4.96
C THR A 159 -12.40 -10.37 3.49
N VAL A 160 -12.62 -9.40 2.62
CA VAL A 160 -12.53 -9.58 1.17
C VAL A 160 -11.21 -9.00 0.68
N HIS A 161 -10.44 -9.81 -0.02
CA HIS A 161 -9.16 -9.45 -0.61
C HIS A 161 -9.24 -9.60 -2.14
N TYR A 162 -9.12 -8.50 -2.86
CA TYR A 162 -9.00 -8.53 -4.32
C TYR A 162 -7.56 -8.86 -4.69
N GLN A 163 -7.33 -9.95 -5.42
CA GLN A 163 -5.97 -10.36 -5.81
C GLN A 163 -5.63 -9.92 -7.23
N ASP A 164 -6.63 -9.82 -8.12
CA ASP A 164 -6.47 -9.41 -9.52
C ASP A 164 -7.80 -8.80 -10.04
N THR A 165 -7.94 -8.63 -11.35
CA THR A 165 -9.11 -8.09 -12.06
C THR A 165 -10.42 -8.81 -11.78
N VAL A 166 -10.39 -10.11 -11.51
CA VAL A 166 -11.60 -10.94 -11.36
C VAL A 166 -11.51 -11.85 -10.14
N LEU A 167 -10.31 -12.14 -9.63
CA LEU A 167 -10.12 -13.14 -8.58
C LEU A 167 -10.24 -12.53 -7.18
N ILE A 168 -11.21 -13.03 -6.43
CA ILE A 168 -11.45 -12.62 -5.05
C ILE A 168 -10.98 -13.72 -4.10
N ARG A 169 -10.24 -13.34 -3.07
CA ARG A 169 -9.96 -14.16 -1.90
C ARG A 169 -10.82 -13.72 -0.72
N VAL A 170 -11.40 -14.68 -0.02
CA VAL A 170 -12.22 -14.40 1.17
C VAL A 170 -11.60 -15.06 2.40
N ASP A 171 -11.38 -14.27 3.44
CA ASP A 171 -10.92 -14.73 4.74
C ASP A 171 -12.09 -14.60 5.73
N ALA A 172 -12.67 -15.74 6.13
CA ALA A 172 -13.84 -15.78 7.02
C ALA A 172 -13.44 -16.30 8.40
N ASN A 173 -13.92 -15.64 9.46
CA ASN A 173 -13.80 -16.11 10.83
C ASN A 173 -15.18 -16.57 11.32
N ILE A 174 -15.28 -17.84 11.70
CA ILE A 174 -16.55 -18.48 12.06
C ILE A 174 -16.48 -19.16 13.42
N CYS A 175 -17.57 -19.09 14.17
CA CYS A 175 -17.74 -19.83 15.41
C CYS A 175 -18.50 -21.12 15.13
N VAL A 176 -17.91 -22.25 15.51
CA VAL A 176 -18.54 -23.58 15.38
C VAL A 176 -19.13 -24.00 16.72
N SER A 177 -20.16 -24.84 16.68
CA SER A 177 -20.80 -25.38 17.88
C SER A 177 -19.78 -26.00 18.87
N SER A 178 -20.01 -25.71 20.16
CA SER A 178 -19.03 -25.90 21.26
C SER A 178 -18.69 -27.37 21.58
N ASN A 179 -19.29 -28.33 20.88
CA ASN A 179 -19.06 -29.77 21.05
C ASN A 179 -18.29 -30.40 19.88
N ALA A 180 -17.90 -29.62 18.87
CA ALA A 180 -17.15 -30.13 17.73
C ALA A 180 -15.70 -30.46 18.12
N THR A 181 -15.23 -31.64 17.72
CA THR A 181 -13.80 -31.97 17.77
C THR A 181 -13.03 -31.19 16.70
N VAL A 182 -11.71 -31.03 16.88
CA VAL A 182 -10.84 -30.38 15.87
C VAL A 182 -10.97 -31.04 14.49
N SER A 183 -11.14 -32.38 14.46
CA SER A 183 -11.33 -33.12 13.22
C SER A 183 -12.67 -32.79 12.54
N GLU A 184 -13.74 -32.68 13.31
CA GLU A 184 -15.06 -32.30 12.79
C GLU A 184 -15.05 -30.84 12.32
N ALA A 185 -14.47 -29.93 13.09
CA ALA A 185 -14.33 -28.53 12.71
C ALA A 185 -13.55 -28.35 11.40
N ASN A 186 -12.47 -29.11 11.20
CA ASN A 186 -11.73 -29.08 9.94
C ASN A 186 -12.54 -29.65 8.76
N SER A 187 -13.39 -30.66 9.01
CA SER A 187 -14.31 -31.18 7.99
C SER A 187 -15.40 -30.17 7.61
N VAL A 188 -15.89 -29.39 8.58
CA VAL A 188 -16.83 -28.29 8.37
C VAL A 188 -16.17 -27.20 7.53
N ALA A 189 -14.97 -26.74 7.90
CA ALA A 189 -14.23 -25.75 7.11
C ALA A 189 -13.95 -26.22 5.68
N ALA A 190 -13.60 -27.49 5.47
CA ALA A 190 -13.38 -28.03 4.12
C ALA A 190 -14.67 -28.01 3.26
N ARG A 191 -15.84 -28.31 3.84
CA ARG A 191 -17.12 -28.21 3.14
C ARG A 191 -17.48 -26.76 2.84
N LEU A 192 -17.40 -25.88 3.83
CA LEU A 192 -17.72 -24.46 3.67
C LEU A 192 -16.84 -23.79 2.63
N ARG A 193 -15.54 -24.12 2.62
CA ARG A 193 -14.61 -23.68 1.58
C ARG A 193 -15.10 -24.11 0.20
N LYS A 194 -15.52 -25.37 0.03
CA LYS A 194 -16.05 -25.84 -1.24
C LYS A 194 -17.32 -25.08 -1.66
N ASN A 195 -18.24 -24.84 -0.74
CA ASN A 195 -19.46 -24.08 -1.02
C ASN A 195 -19.16 -22.65 -1.49
N LEU A 196 -18.16 -22.00 -0.88
CA LEU A 196 -17.73 -20.66 -1.29
C LEU A 196 -17.05 -20.64 -2.68
N LEU A 197 -16.32 -21.69 -3.04
CA LEU A 197 -15.71 -21.83 -4.38
C LEU A 197 -16.73 -22.22 -5.46
N ASP A 198 -17.77 -22.98 -5.10
CA ASP A 198 -18.84 -23.40 -6.02
C ASP A 198 -19.93 -22.30 -6.21
N SER A 199 -19.75 -21.13 -5.60
CA SER A 199 -20.69 -20.00 -5.69
C SER A 199 -20.54 -19.22 -7.00
N ASP A 200 -21.60 -18.54 -7.43
CA ASP A 200 -21.59 -17.67 -8.63
C ASP A 200 -20.73 -16.39 -8.46
N SER A 201 -20.19 -16.17 -7.27
CA SER A 201 -19.22 -15.13 -6.99
C SER A 201 -17.84 -15.55 -7.50
N ASN A 202 -17.05 -14.63 -8.07
CA ASN A 202 -15.70 -14.89 -8.60
C ASN A 202 -14.64 -15.16 -7.49
N ILE A 203 -14.97 -16.02 -6.52
CA ILE A 203 -14.12 -16.39 -5.39
C ILE A 203 -13.18 -17.52 -5.82
N ASP A 204 -11.89 -17.19 -5.97
CA ASP A 204 -10.85 -18.14 -6.34
C ASP A 204 -10.31 -18.90 -5.12
N SER A 205 -10.24 -18.23 -3.98
CA SER A 205 -9.70 -18.82 -2.75
C SER A 205 -10.47 -18.37 -1.51
N ALA A 206 -10.67 -19.30 -0.58
CA ALA A 206 -11.30 -19.01 0.70
C ALA A 206 -10.51 -19.64 1.86
N ASN A 207 -10.13 -18.82 2.84
CA ASN A 207 -9.58 -19.25 4.11
C ASN A 207 -10.65 -19.14 5.18
N ILE A 208 -10.79 -20.21 5.98
CA ILE A 208 -11.77 -20.26 7.06
C ILE A 208 -11.03 -20.47 8.37
N PHE A 209 -11.11 -19.47 9.23
CA PHE A 209 -10.61 -19.49 10.59
C PHE A 209 -11.76 -19.92 11.51
N LEU A 210 -11.50 -20.93 12.33
CA LEU A 210 -12.47 -21.53 13.23
C LEU A 210 -12.18 -21.06 14.66
N ASP A 211 -13.10 -20.31 15.26
CA ASP A 211 -13.10 -20.09 16.70
C ASP A 211 -13.92 -21.17 17.40
N LEU A 212 -13.24 -21.96 18.22
CA LEU A 212 -13.83 -23.02 19.06
C LEU A 212 -14.16 -22.51 20.47
N ASN A 213 -13.70 -21.32 20.83
CA ASN A 213 -14.05 -20.67 22.09
C ASN A 213 -15.40 -20.00 21.95
N THR A 214 -16.44 -20.65 22.46
CA THR A 214 -17.68 -19.95 22.75
C THR A 214 -17.48 -19.05 23.98
N PRO A 215 -17.57 -17.71 23.88
CA PRO A 215 -17.70 -16.90 25.07
C PRO A 215 -19.02 -17.26 25.75
N ILE A 216 -18.95 -17.66 27.02
CA ILE A 216 -20.13 -17.79 27.88
C ILE A 216 -20.69 -16.37 28.03
N ILE A 217 -21.76 -16.06 27.31
CA ILE A 217 -22.47 -14.78 27.44
C ILE A 217 -23.01 -14.73 28.88
N GLN A 218 -22.30 -14.05 29.78
CA GLN A 218 -22.88 -13.66 31.06
C GLN A 218 -23.97 -12.63 30.77
N GLN A 219 -25.22 -13.07 30.83
CA GLN A 219 -26.39 -12.19 30.77
C GLN A 219 -26.23 -11.08 31.82
N LYS A 220 -25.97 -9.87 31.37
CA LYS A 220 -26.04 -8.67 32.19
C LYS A 220 -27.51 -8.46 32.55
N LYS A 221 -27.91 -8.98 33.71
CA LYS A 221 -29.21 -8.77 34.33
C LYS A 221 -29.43 -7.26 34.48
N VAL A 222 -30.14 -6.66 33.53
CA VAL A 222 -30.60 -5.27 33.64
C VAL A 222 -31.68 -5.25 34.71
N LEU A 223 -31.33 -4.75 35.91
CA LEU A 223 -32.34 -4.32 36.86
C LEU A 223 -33.02 -3.08 36.27
N SER A 224 -34.32 -3.19 36.02
CA SER A 224 -35.21 -2.06 35.80
C SER A 224 -35.37 -1.27 37.12
N PRO A 225 -35.37 0.07 37.09
CA PRO A 225 -35.93 0.89 38.16
C PRO A 225 -37.47 0.83 38.18
#